data_AF-E5RK25-F1
#
_entry.id   AF-E5RK25-F1
#
_cell.length_a   1.000
_cell.length_b   1.000
_cell.length_c   1.000
_cell.angle_alpha   90.00
_cell.angle_beta   90.00
_cell.angle_gamma   90.00
#
_symmetry.space_group_name_H-M   'P 1'
#
loop_
_entity.id
_entity.type
_entity.pdbx_description
1 polymer ?
#
loop_
_entity_poly.entity_id
_entity_poly.type
_entity_poly.pdbx_seq_one_letter_code
_entity_poly.pdbx_strand_id
1 'polypeptide(L)'
;MLGLRPPLLALVGLLSLGCVLSQECTKFKVSSCRECIESGPGCTWCQKLNFTGPGDPDSIRCDTRPQLLMRGCAADDIMDPTSLAETQEDHNGGQKQLSPQKVTLYLRPGQAAAFNVTFRRAKGYPIDLYYLMDLSYSMLDDLRNVKKLGGDLLRALNEI
;
A
#
# COMPACT_ATOMS: atom_id res chain seq x y z
N MET A 1 -2.90 52.20 -18.16
CA MET A 1 -3.33 52.14 -16.75
C MET A 1 -3.86 50.74 -16.50
N LEU A 2 -3.08 49.90 -15.81
CA LEU A 2 -3.44 48.53 -15.43
C LEU A 2 -4.40 48.53 -14.24
N GLY A 3 -5.18 47.45 -14.12
CA GLY A 3 -5.76 46.99 -12.86
C GLY A 3 -7.28 46.77 -12.96
N LEU A 4 -7.87 45.72 -12.42
CA LEU A 4 -7.38 44.53 -11.74
C LEU A 4 -8.62 43.62 -11.72
N ARG A 5 -8.58 42.42 -12.32
CA ARG A 5 -9.69 41.44 -12.23
C ARG A 5 -9.44 40.53 -11.03
N PRO A 6 -10.30 40.47 -10.00
CA PRO A 6 -10.19 39.46 -8.95
C PRO A 6 -11.40 38.52 -8.99
N PRO A 7 -11.32 37.40 -9.74
CA PRO A 7 -12.03 36.21 -9.32
C PRO A 7 -11.17 34.97 -9.58
N LEU A 8 -9.93 34.95 -9.06
CA LEU A 8 -9.06 33.77 -9.18
C LEU A 8 -8.46 33.31 -7.84
N LEU A 9 -8.53 34.13 -6.78
CA LEU A 9 -8.02 33.77 -5.47
C LEU A 9 -9.00 32.96 -4.60
N ALA A 10 -10.30 32.97 -4.92
CA ALA A 10 -11.30 32.24 -4.14
C ALA A 10 -11.35 30.73 -4.46
N LEU A 11 -10.89 30.28 -5.64
CA LEU A 11 -10.96 28.86 -6.02
C LEU A 11 -9.77 28.02 -5.52
N VAL A 12 -8.68 28.65 -5.07
CA VAL A 12 -7.47 27.93 -4.61
C VAL A 12 -7.59 27.47 -3.15
N GLY A 13 -8.46 28.09 -2.35
CA GLY A 13 -8.64 27.75 -0.93
C GLY A 13 -9.43 26.46 -0.64
N LEU A 14 -10.10 25.89 -1.65
CA LEU A 14 -10.94 24.68 -1.49
C LEU A 14 -10.22 23.38 -1.86
N LEU A 15 -9.00 23.45 -2.42
CA LEU A 15 -8.21 22.28 -2.85
C LEU A 15 -7.17 21.83 -1.81
N SER A 16 -7.14 22.44 -0.62
CA SER A 16 -6.20 22.12 0.46
C SER A 16 -6.83 21.41 1.66
N LEU A 17 -8.04 20.85 1.53
CA LEU A 17 -8.47 19.78 2.43
C LEU A 17 -7.76 18.48 2.04
N GLY A 18 -6.45 18.44 2.28
CA GLY A 18 -5.81 17.15 2.54
C GLY A 18 -6.56 16.50 3.70
N CYS A 19 -6.86 15.21 3.60
CA CYS A 19 -7.45 14.46 4.71
C CYS A 19 -6.61 14.71 5.95
N VAL A 20 -7.11 15.55 6.86
CA VAL A 20 -6.68 15.49 8.25
C VAL A 20 -7.23 14.16 8.71
N LEU A 21 -6.41 13.10 8.68
CA LEU A 21 -6.70 11.91 9.44
C LEU A 21 -6.77 12.38 10.88
N SER A 22 -7.99 12.67 11.36
CA SER A 22 -8.25 12.80 12.79
C SER A 22 -7.82 11.46 13.36
N GLN A 23 -6.61 11.42 13.93
CA GLN A 23 -6.10 10.24 14.60
C GLN A 23 -6.86 10.14 15.92
N GLU A 24 -8.09 9.66 15.83
CA GLU A 24 -8.91 9.39 17.01
C GLU A 24 -8.34 8.18 17.74
N CYS A 25 -8.30 8.25 19.07
CA CYS A 25 -7.93 7.14 19.93
C CYS A 25 -9.12 6.78 20.82
N THR A 26 -9.88 5.78 20.40
CA THR A 26 -10.98 5.23 21.21
C THR A 26 -10.43 4.16 22.13
N LYS A 27 -10.24 4.50 23.40
CA LYS A 27 -9.70 3.58 24.42
C LYS A 27 -10.81 2.95 25.25
N PHE A 28 -10.73 1.64 25.49
CA PHE A 28 -11.60 0.90 26.42
C PHE A 28 -10.76 0.05 27.38
N LYS A 29 -10.76 0.43 28.67
CA LYS A 29 -10.07 -0.30 29.76
C LYS A 29 -8.63 -0.76 29.44
N VAL A 30 -7.82 0.17 28.93
CA VAL A 30 -6.41 -0.11 28.62
C VAL A 30 -5.57 -0.13 29.90
N SER A 31 -4.83 -1.22 30.10
CA SER A 31 -3.95 -1.44 31.25
C SER A 31 -2.46 -1.57 30.87
N SER A 32 -2.16 -1.84 29.59
CA SER A 32 -0.79 -2.02 29.10
C SER A 32 -0.52 -1.25 27.81
N CYS A 33 0.77 -1.03 27.52
CA CYS A 33 1.21 -0.41 26.27
C CYS A 33 0.67 -1.18 25.05
N ARG A 34 0.68 -2.51 25.09
CA ARG A 34 0.21 -3.34 23.97
C ARG A 34 -1.28 -3.16 23.69
N GLU A 35 -2.10 -3.21 24.74
CA GLU A 35 -3.55 -2.98 24.61
C GLU A 35 -3.86 -1.59 24.04
N CYS A 36 -3.04 -0.58 24.39
CA CYS A 36 -3.17 0.76 23.83
C CYS A 36 -2.94 0.77 22.31
N ILE A 37 -1.87 0.12 21.84
CA ILE A 37 -1.54 0.08 20.41
C ILE A 37 -2.59 -0.72 19.62
N GLU A 38 -3.13 -1.78 20.21
CA GLU A 38 -4.21 -2.58 19.61
C GLU A 38 -5.56 -1.84 19.57
N SER A 39 -5.75 -0.80 20.41
CA SER A 39 -6.98 0.00 20.45
C SER A 39 -7.20 0.84 19.18
N GLY A 40 -6.13 1.23 18.49
CA GLY A 40 -6.28 1.91 17.20
C GLY A 40 -5.00 2.55 16.65
N PRO A 41 -5.03 2.96 15.37
CA PRO A 41 -3.88 3.56 14.69
C PRO A 41 -3.53 4.97 15.18
N GLY A 42 -4.44 5.66 15.86
CA GLY A 42 -4.21 6.98 16.47
C GLY A 42 -3.75 6.92 17.94
N CYS A 43 -3.71 5.74 18.55
CA CYS A 43 -3.38 5.59 19.97
C CYS A 43 -1.87 5.50 20.21
N THR A 44 -1.37 6.24 21.19
CA THR A 44 0.04 6.24 21.59
C THR A 44 0.16 6.05 23.08
N TRP A 45 1.32 5.58 23.55
CA TRP A 45 1.52 5.25 24.96
C TRP A 45 2.69 6.01 25.58
N CYS A 46 2.49 6.65 26.73
CA CYS A 46 3.55 7.32 27.47
C CYS A 46 4.30 6.36 28.43
N GLN A 47 5.59 6.14 28.20
CA GLN A 47 6.44 5.28 29.05
C GLN A 47 7.04 5.98 30.27
N LYS A 48 6.91 7.32 30.37
CA LYS A 48 7.50 8.14 31.43
C LYS A 48 7.11 7.64 32.83
N LEU A 49 8.10 7.47 33.71
CA LEU A 49 7.87 7.13 35.12
C LEU A 49 7.18 8.29 35.86
N ASN A 50 6.31 7.97 36.82
CA ASN A 50 5.55 8.95 37.61
C ASN A 50 4.74 9.96 36.75
N PHE A 51 4.27 9.53 35.59
CA PHE A 51 3.40 10.32 34.72
C PHE A 51 1.95 10.41 35.23
N THR A 52 1.46 9.33 35.84
CA THR A 52 0.14 9.27 36.47
C THR A 52 0.17 9.91 37.86
N GLY A 53 -0.80 10.77 38.16
CA GLY A 53 -0.95 11.37 39.49
C GLY A 53 -1.58 10.41 40.52
N PRO A 54 -1.60 10.77 41.81
CA PRO A 54 -2.30 9.99 42.83
C PRO A 54 -3.79 9.87 42.49
N GLY A 55 -4.27 8.63 42.24
CA GLY A 55 -5.67 8.36 41.90
C GLY A 55 -5.97 8.28 40.40
N ASP A 56 -5.00 8.59 39.54
CA ASP A 56 -5.13 8.48 38.09
C ASP A 56 -4.95 7.03 37.62
N PRO A 57 -5.85 6.49 36.76
CA PRO A 57 -5.67 5.17 36.17
C PRO A 57 -4.56 5.18 35.10
N ASP A 58 -3.88 4.04 34.93
CA ASP A 58 -2.86 3.87 33.87
C ASP A 58 -3.41 4.05 32.45
N SER A 59 -4.72 3.99 32.25
CA SER A 59 -5.37 4.29 30.98
C SER A 59 -5.17 5.75 30.50
N ILE A 60 -4.70 6.66 31.36
CA ILE A 60 -4.31 8.03 30.99
C ILE A 60 -3.03 8.05 30.15
N ARG A 61 -2.18 7.03 30.28
CA ARG A 61 -0.96 6.86 29.46
C ARG A 61 -1.27 6.55 28.01
N CYS A 62 -2.46 6.05 27.72
CA CYS A 62 -2.93 5.77 26.38
C CYS A 62 -3.77 6.95 25.87
N ASP A 63 -3.28 7.67 24.86
CA ASP A 63 -4.03 8.74 24.22
C ASP A 63 -3.41 9.08 22.86
N THR A 64 -3.96 10.05 22.15
CA THR A 64 -3.32 10.59 20.94
C THR A 64 -2.02 11.31 21.29
N ARG A 65 -1.04 11.28 20.36
CA ARG A 65 0.25 11.99 20.52
C ARG A 65 0.10 13.45 20.99
N PRO A 66 -0.75 14.31 20.38
CA PRO A 66 -0.91 15.68 20.84
C PRO A 66 -1.44 15.79 22.28
N GLN A 67 -2.36 14.90 22.68
CA GLN A 67 -2.88 14.90 24.05
C GLN A 67 -1.81 14.49 25.07
N LEU A 68 -0.95 13.52 24.74
CA LEU A 68 0.16 13.13 25.62
C LEU A 68 1.21 14.23 25.78
N LEU A 69 1.56 14.91 24.68
CA LEU A 69 2.48 16.06 24.73
C LEU A 69 1.90 17.19 25.59
N MET A 70 0.62 17.51 25.42
CA MET A 70 -0.07 18.53 26.22
C MET A 70 -0.12 18.17 27.71
N ARG A 71 -0.18 16.89 28.06
CA ARG A 71 -0.11 16.38 29.43
C ARG A 71 1.32 16.29 29.99
N GLY A 72 2.34 16.71 29.24
CA GLY A 72 3.73 16.74 29.70
C GLY A 72 4.48 15.41 29.59
N CYS A 73 4.02 14.50 28.71
CA CYS A 73 4.85 13.39 28.27
C CYS A 73 5.92 13.92 27.29
N ALA A 74 7.18 13.59 27.50
CA ALA A 74 8.25 13.98 26.58
C ALA A 74 8.07 13.24 25.25
N ALA A 75 8.47 13.86 24.13
CA ALA A 75 8.31 13.25 22.81
C ALA A 75 9.04 11.89 22.70
N ASP A 76 10.20 11.78 23.34
CA ASP A 76 11.02 10.56 23.39
C ASP A 76 10.41 9.45 24.28
N ASP A 77 9.49 9.82 25.17
CA ASP A 77 8.76 8.87 26.03
C ASP A 77 7.46 8.37 25.40
N ILE A 78 7.10 8.84 24.19
CA ILE A 78 5.88 8.42 23.49
C ILE A 78 6.19 7.22 22.59
N MET A 79 5.66 6.06 22.99
CA MET A 79 5.68 4.84 22.19
C MET A 79 4.57 4.88 21.13
N ASP A 80 4.98 4.79 19.87
CA ASP A 80 4.12 4.92 18.70
C ASP A 80 4.68 4.07 17.55
N PRO A 81 4.58 2.74 17.63
CA PRO A 81 5.02 1.87 16.55
C PRO A 81 4.17 2.14 15.30
N THR A 82 4.80 2.15 14.13
CA THR A 82 4.12 2.37 12.85
C THR A 82 4.25 1.18 11.93
N SER A 83 3.25 0.96 11.07
CA SER A 83 3.32 -0.02 10.01
C SER A 83 4.51 0.24 9.08
N LEU A 84 5.27 -0.81 8.75
CA LEU A 84 6.47 -0.76 7.92
C LEU A 84 6.44 -1.87 6.86
N ALA A 85 6.88 -1.54 5.65
CA ALA A 85 7.12 -2.52 4.60
C ALA A 85 8.61 -2.53 4.24
N GLU A 86 9.25 -3.67 4.44
CA GLU A 86 10.64 -3.88 4.06
C GLU A 86 10.70 -4.70 2.77
N THR A 87 11.21 -4.07 1.71
CA THR A 87 11.37 -4.71 0.40
C THR A 87 12.76 -5.32 0.29
N GLN A 88 12.83 -6.61 -0.04
CA GLN A 88 14.08 -7.31 -0.32
C GLN A 88 14.19 -7.50 -1.83
N GLU A 89 15.07 -6.73 -2.44
CA GLU A 89 15.44 -6.92 -3.83
C GLU A 89 16.50 -8.00 -3.92
N ASP A 90 16.20 -9.04 -4.68
CA ASP A 90 17.18 -10.05 -5.02
C ASP A 90 17.92 -9.60 -6.28
N HIS A 91 19.14 -9.09 -6.10
CA HIS A 91 20.03 -8.69 -7.20
C HIS A 91 20.56 -9.88 -8.01
N ASN A 92 20.34 -11.12 -7.55
CA ASN A 92 20.82 -12.31 -8.24
C ASN A 92 19.69 -12.96 -9.06
N GLY A 93 19.83 -12.94 -10.38
CA GLY A 93 18.87 -13.52 -11.32
C GLY A 93 18.58 -12.56 -12.47
N GLY A 94 18.44 -13.12 -13.68
CA GLY A 94 18.33 -12.40 -14.96
C GLY A 94 17.15 -11.44 -15.10
N GLN A 95 16.61 -11.29 -16.32
CA GLN A 95 15.52 -10.34 -16.58
C GLN A 95 14.25 -10.64 -15.74
N LYS A 96 14.11 -10.00 -14.57
CA LYS A 96 12.94 -10.12 -13.69
C LYS A 96 11.85 -9.17 -14.15
N GLN A 97 10.67 -9.71 -14.44
CA GLN A 97 9.51 -8.91 -14.85
C GLN A 97 8.82 -8.22 -13.66
N LEU A 98 8.99 -8.72 -12.44
CA LEU A 98 8.37 -8.22 -11.22
C LEU A 98 9.42 -7.98 -10.13
N SER A 99 9.27 -6.88 -9.40
CA SER A 99 10.10 -6.51 -8.25
C SER A 99 9.29 -5.70 -7.23
N PRO A 100 9.58 -5.79 -5.92
CA PRO A 100 10.57 -6.69 -5.29
C PRO A 100 10.09 -8.15 -5.29
N GLN A 101 11.00 -9.10 -5.09
CA GLN A 101 10.67 -10.54 -5.07
C GLN A 101 10.17 -10.98 -3.69
N LYS A 102 10.53 -10.24 -2.64
CA LYS A 102 10.11 -10.52 -1.28
C LYS A 102 9.83 -9.21 -0.55
N VAL A 103 8.75 -9.22 0.23
CA VAL A 103 8.36 -8.10 1.10
C VAL A 103 8.06 -8.67 2.48
N THR A 104 8.66 -8.08 3.51
CA THR A 104 8.30 -8.34 4.91
C THR A 104 7.48 -7.16 5.41
N LEU A 105 6.26 -7.43 5.87
CA LEU A 105 5.35 -6.40 6.41
C LEU A 105 5.29 -6.50 7.93
N TYR A 106 5.54 -5.39 8.60
CA TYR A 106 5.30 -5.20 10.03
C TYR A 106 4.03 -4.35 10.16
N LEU A 107 2.91 -4.97 10.49
CA LEU A 107 1.60 -4.32 10.45
C LEU A 107 1.13 -3.94 11.86
N ARG A 108 0.85 -2.65 12.05
CA ARG A 108 0.08 -2.16 13.19
C ARG A 108 -1.41 -2.29 12.91
N PRO A 109 -2.22 -2.83 13.84
CA PRO A 109 -3.68 -2.91 13.66
C PRO A 109 -4.31 -1.56 13.29
N GLY A 110 -5.11 -1.56 12.22
CA GLY A 110 -5.78 -0.35 11.72
C GLY A 110 -4.91 0.62 10.93
N GLN A 111 -3.59 0.39 10.80
CA GLN A 111 -2.69 1.24 10.01
C GLN A 111 -2.17 0.50 8.77
N ALA A 112 -2.38 1.05 7.59
CA ALA A 112 -1.87 0.47 6.34
C ALA A 112 -0.34 0.59 6.24
N ALA A 113 0.32 -0.45 5.71
CA ALA A 113 1.66 -0.38 5.13
C ALA A 113 1.53 -0.32 3.61
N ALA A 114 2.32 0.55 2.97
CA ALA A 114 2.36 0.65 1.52
C ALA A 114 3.74 0.25 0.99
N PHE A 115 3.76 -0.46 -0.12
CA PHE A 115 4.96 -0.77 -0.89
C PHE A 115 4.62 -0.80 -2.37
N ASN A 116 5.63 -0.54 -3.21
CA ASN A 116 5.45 -0.51 -4.65
C ASN A 116 5.86 -1.84 -5.27
N VAL A 117 5.13 -2.24 -6.30
CA VAL A 117 5.47 -3.36 -7.16
C VAL A 117 5.74 -2.80 -8.56
N THR A 118 6.93 -3.06 -9.08
CA THR A 118 7.33 -2.65 -10.42
C THR A 118 7.21 -3.82 -11.37
N PHE A 119 6.46 -3.62 -12.46
CA PHE A 119 6.33 -4.57 -13.56
C PHE A 119 7.05 -4.05 -14.81
N ARG A 120 7.88 -4.90 -15.41
CA ARG A 120 8.53 -4.66 -16.70
C ARG A 120 8.36 -5.89 -17.58
N ARG A 121 7.56 -5.76 -18.64
CA ARG A 121 7.36 -6.85 -19.61
C ARG A 121 8.71 -7.25 -20.24
N ALA A 122 9.06 -8.53 -20.16
CA ALA A 122 10.24 -9.06 -20.86
C ALA A 122 9.96 -9.16 -22.37
N LYS A 123 11.03 -9.09 -23.16
CA LYS A 123 10.97 -9.37 -24.61
C LYS A 123 11.41 -10.80 -24.87
N GLY A 124 10.83 -11.46 -25.87
CA GLY A 124 11.21 -12.82 -26.25
C GLY A 124 10.91 -13.87 -25.19
N TYR A 125 9.82 -13.70 -24.42
CA TYR A 125 9.33 -14.77 -23.55
C TYR A 125 8.66 -15.84 -24.44
N PRO A 126 8.95 -17.14 -24.25
CA PRO A 126 8.44 -18.19 -25.12
C PRO A 126 6.91 -18.17 -25.19
N ILE A 127 6.38 -18.35 -26.39
CA ILE A 127 4.93 -18.39 -26.67
C ILE A 127 4.55 -19.82 -27.02
N ASP A 128 3.60 -20.38 -26.28
CA ASP A 128 2.94 -21.64 -26.62
C ASP A 128 1.59 -21.36 -27.27
N LEU A 129 1.41 -21.77 -28.53
CA LEU A 129 0.18 -21.59 -29.29
C LEU A 129 -0.59 -22.90 -29.36
N TYR A 130 -1.81 -22.92 -28.83
CA TYR A 130 -2.72 -24.06 -28.93
C TYR A 130 -3.96 -23.69 -29.73
N TYR A 131 -4.19 -24.40 -30.84
CA TYR A 131 -5.32 -24.16 -31.74
C TYR A 131 -6.40 -25.21 -31.50
N LEU A 132 -7.47 -24.84 -30.77
CA LEU A 132 -8.68 -25.68 -30.70
C LEU A 132 -9.55 -25.40 -31.92
N MET A 133 -9.75 -26.43 -32.73
CA MET A 133 -10.60 -26.38 -33.92
C MET A 133 -11.89 -27.16 -33.71
N ASP A 134 -13.01 -26.56 -34.12
CA ASP A 134 -14.24 -27.30 -34.34
C ASP A 134 -14.16 -28.12 -35.63
N LEU A 135 -14.47 -29.42 -35.54
CA LEU A 135 -14.45 -30.38 -36.64
C LEU A 135 -15.87 -30.70 -37.17
N SER A 136 -16.85 -29.85 -36.86
CA SER A 136 -18.18 -29.92 -37.43
C SER A 136 -18.18 -29.73 -38.96
N TYR A 137 -19.24 -30.20 -39.63
CA TYR A 137 -19.32 -30.20 -41.10
C TYR A 137 -19.27 -28.78 -41.70
N SER A 138 -19.75 -27.77 -40.97
CA SER A 138 -19.68 -26.37 -41.40
C SER A 138 -18.26 -25.82 -41.50
N MET A 139 -17.27 -26.45 -40.85
CA MET A 139 -15.88 -26.01 -40.82
C MET A 139 -14.99 -26.74 -41.86
N LEU A 140 -15.61 -27.43 -42.83
CA LEU A 140 -14.90 -28.31 -43.75
C LEU A 140 -13.89 -27.56 -44.65
N ASP A 141 -14.24 -26.36 -45.10
CA ASP A 141 -13.36 -25.48 -45.87
C ASP A 141 -12.27 -24.85 -44.99
N ASP A 142 -12.59 -24.43 -43.77
CA ASP A 142 -11.62 -23.94 -42.79
C ASP A 142 -10.55 -24.98 -42.47
N LEU A 143 -10.95 -26.25 -42.26
CA LEU A 143 -10.01 -27.35 -41.99
C LEU A 143 -9.01 -27.53 -43.14
N ARG A 144 -9.41 -27.31 -44.40
CA ARG A 144 -8.48 -27.39 -45.55
C ARG A 144 -7.44 -26.28 -45.54
N ASN A 145 -7.82 -25.09 -45.07
CA ASN A 145 -6.93 -23.94 -44.99
C ASN A 145 -5.97 -24.06 -43.80
N VAL A 146 -6.49 -24.39 -42.60
CA VAL A 146 -5.67 -24.50 -41.38
C VAL A 146 -4.65 -25.63 -41.46
N LYS A 147 -4.93 -26.72 -42.18
CA LYS A 147 -3.94 -27.77 -42.49
C LYS A 147 -2.66 -27.22 -43.14
N LYS A 148 -2.73 -26.08 -43.83
CA LYS A 148 -1.60 -25.43 -44.51
C LYS A 148 -0.99 -24.29 -43.68
N LEU A 149 -1.60 -23.92 -42.56
CA LEU A 149 -1.29 -22.70 -41.81
C LEU A 149 -0.08 -22.85 -40.87
N GLY A 150 0.38 -24.07 -40.59
CA GLY A 150 1.45 -24.32 -39.62
C GLY A 150 2.75 -23.55 -39.88
N GLY A 151 3.17 -23.44 -41.15
CA GLY A 151 4.39 -22.70 -41.52
C GLY A 151 4.25 -21.18 -41.35
N ASP A 152 3.08 -20.64 -41.68
CA ASP A 152 2.80 -19.22 -41.54
C ASP A 152 2.70 -18.81 -40.07
N LEU A 153 2.09 -19.67 -39.24
CA LEU A 153 2.06 -19.49 -37.78
C LEU A 153 3.46 -19.48 -37.18
N LEU A 154 4.33 -20.42 -37.58
CA LEU A 154 5.69 -20.48 -37.07
C LEU A 154 6.49 -19.23 -37.46
N ARG A 155 6.34 -18.76 -38.71
CA ARG A 155 6.96 -17.52 -39.17
C ARG A 155 6.49 -16.32 -38.37
N ALA A 156 5.17 -16.18 -38.17
CA ALA A 156 4.61 -15.10 -37.36
C ALA A 156 5.13 -15.13 -35.92
N LEU A 157 5.27 -16.32 -35.31
CA LEU A 157 5.81 -16.47 -33.95
C LEU A 157 7.30 -16.08 -33.85
N ASN A 158 8.08 -16.23 -34.92
CA ASN A 158 9.50 -15.85 -34.95
C ASN A 158 9.74 -14.33 -35.10
N GLU A 159 8.70 -13.55 -35.37
CA GLU A 159 8.77 -12.10 -35.56
C GLU A 159 8.50 -11.28 -34.26
N ILE A 160 8.21 -11.96 -33.14
CA ILE A 160 7.71 -11.37 -31.88
C ILE A 160 8.76 -11.45 -30.76
#